data_AF-A0A479ZT84-F1
#
_entry.id   AF-A0A479ZT84-F1
#
_cell.length_a   1.000
_cell.length_b   1.000
_cell.length_c   1.000
_cell.angle_alpha   90.00
_cell.angle_beta   90.00
_cell.angle_gamma   90.00
#
_symmetry.space_group_name_H-M   'P 1'
#
loop_
_entity.id
_entity.type
_entity.pdbx_description
1 polymer ?
#
loop_
_entity_poly.entity_id
_entity_poly.type
_entity_poly.pdbx_seq_one_letter_code
_entity_poly.pdbx_strand_id
1 'polypeptide(L)'
;MINRWFNIAVPCNPKKNYTLSTTSRLPDLSTLIEQESYFVLHAPRQTGKTTAMLSLAKQLTDTGNYAAVMVSVEVGSTFNHDPTTAELRLFYQLGQHL
;
A
#
# COMPACT_ATOMS: atom_id res chain seq x y z
N MET A 1 2.88 -32.24 -1.89
CA MET A 1 2.92 -30.91 -1.26
C MET A 1 3.65 -29.96 -2.20
N ILE A 2 3.06 -28.81 -2.55
CA ILE A 2 3.77 -27.76 -3.30
C ILE A 2 4.70 -27.05 -2.32
N ASN A 3 5.99 -27.01 -2.63
CA ASN A 3 6.96 -26.29 -1.81
C ASN A 3 6.91 -24.79 -2.14
N ARG A 4 6.87 -23.92 -1.13
CA ARG A 4 6.95 -22.46 -1.34
C ARG A 4 8.36 -22.08 -1.84
N TRP A 5 8.47 -20.97 -2.57
CA TRP A 5 9.76 -20.44 -3.04
C TRP A 5 9.92 -18.93 -2.76
N PHE A 6 11.15 -18.43 -2.77
CA PHE A 6 11.43 -17.00 -2.63
C PHE A 6 11.17 -16.29 -3.96
N ASN A 7 10.39 -15.22 -3.91
CA ASN A 7 10.11 -14.38 -5.08
C ASN A 7 10.75 -13.00 -4.88
N ILE A 8 11.56 -12.57 -5.84
CA ILE A 8 12.22 -11.26 -5.85
C ILE A 8 11.45 -10.22 -6.68
N ALA A 9 10.42 -10.62 -7.42
CA ALA A 9 9.55 -9.75 -8.22
C ALA A 9 8.21 -9.48 -7.50
N VAL A 10 7.61 -8.31 -7.73
CA VAL A 10 6.29 -7.94 -7.19
C VAL A 10 5.20 -8.31 -8.22
N PRO A 11 4.02 -8.86 -7.83
CA PRO A 11 3.51 -9.11 -6.47
C PRO A 11 3.87 -10.50 -5.91
N CYS A 12 4.04 -10.56 -4.57
CA CYS A 12 4.33 -11.79 -3.84
C CYS A 12 3.01 -12.45 -3.37
N ASN A 13 2.80 -13.73 -3.68
CA ASN A 13 1.59 -14.46 -3.32
C ASN A 13 1.84 -15.34 -2.09
N PRO A 14 1.21 -15.11 -0.92
CA PRO A 14 1.46 -15.87 0.30
C PRO A 14 1.18 -17.38 0.20
N LYS A 15 0.30 -17.79 -0.71
CA LYS A 15 -0.01 -19.21 -0.97
C LYS A 15 1.11 -19.93 -1.74
N LYS A 16 1.95 -19.18 -2.45
CA LYS A 16 3.00 -19.71 -3.35
C LYS A 16 4.41 -19.32 -2.90
N ASN A 17 4.57 -18.20 -2.20
CA ASN A 17 5.86 -17.60 -1.91
C ASN A 17 6.11 -17.52 -0.41
N TYR A 18 7.37 -17.56 0.00
CA TYR A 18 7.75 -17.19 1.37
C TYR A 18 7.54 -15.68 1.55
N THR A 19 6.57 -15.32 2.37
CA THR A 19 6.23 -13.93 2.72
C THR A 19 6.38 -13.73 4.22
N LEU A 20 7.06 -12.66 4.62
CA LEU A 20 7.01 -12.12 5.98
C LEU A 20 5.87 -11.11 6.07
N SER A 21 5.24 -10.99 7.24
CA SER A 21 4.29 -9.92 7.50
C SER A 21 4.99 -8.57 7.31
N THR A 22 4.47 -7.76 6.39
CA THR A 22 5.05 -6.46 6.07
C THR A 22 4.80 -5.45 7.18
N THR A 23 3.68 -5.57 7.90
CA THR A 23 3.31 -4.70 9.03
C THR A 23 4.08 -5.00 10.30
N SER A 24 4.57 -6.23 10.49
CA SER A 24 5.47 -6.55 11.63
C SER A 24 6.81 -5.80 11.59
N ARG A 25 7.17 -5.20 10.44
CA ARG A 25 8.35 -4.34 10.28
C ARG A 25 8.07 -2.87 10.58
N LEU A 26 6.84 -2.52 10.96
CA LEU A 26 6.36 -1.16 11.19
C LEU A 26 5.70 -1.07 12.58
N PRO A 27 6.46 -1.28 13.68
CA PRO A 27 5.90 -1.47 15.02
C PRO A 27 5.14 -0.26 15.57
N ASP A 28 5.52 0.96 15.18
CA ASP A 28 4.91 2.20 15.70
C ASP A 28 3.69 2.67 14.90
N LEU A 29 3.34 1.93 13.84
CA LEU A 29 2.36 2.39 12.87
C LEU A 29 0.93 2.38 13.40
N SER A 30 0.58 1.43 14.26
CA SER A 30 -0.75 1.37 14.87
C SER A 30 -1.03 2.60 15.72
N THR A 31 -0.05 3.03 16.53
CA THR A 31 -0.16 4.22 17.37
C THR A 31 -0.34 5.47 16.51
N LEU A 32 0.40 5.60 15.41
CA LEU A 32 0.27 6.74 14.50
C LEU A 32 -1.11 6.79 13.83
N ILE A 33 -1.68 5.63 13.48
CA ILE A 33 -3.03 5.53 12.92
C ILE A 33 -4.08 5.92 13.96
N GLU A 34 -3.96 5.42 15.19
CA GLU A 34 -4.87 5.76 16.30
C GLU A 34 -4.81 7.26 16.66
N GLN A 35 -3.66 7.90 16.47
CA GLN A 35 -3.46 9.33 16.66
C GLN A 35 -3.80 10.16 15.42
N GLU A 36 -4.37 9.56 14.37
CA GLU A 36 -4.72 10.22 13.10
C GLU A 36 -3.55 11.01 12.49
N SER A 37 -2.33 10.52 12.69
CA SER A 37 -1.09 11.22 12.35
C SER A 37 -0.60 10.87 10.94
N TYR A 38 -0.03 11.88 10.26
CA TYR A 38 0.69 11.67 9.02
C TYR A 38 2.07 11.06 9.30
N PHE A 39 2.50 10.11 8.47
CA PHE A 39 3.82 9.49 8.60
C PHE A 39 4.49 9.30 7.24
N VAL A 40 5.82 9.21 7.26
CA VAL A 40 6.64 8.96 6.06
C VAL A 40 7.34 7.61 6.20
N LEU A 41 7.11 6.72 5.23
CA LEU A 41 7.81 5.44 5.17
C LEU A 41 9.15 5.59 4.43
N HIS A 42 10.22 5.84 5.18
CA HIS A 42 11.58 5.84 4.63
C HIS A 42 12.10 4.41 4.44
N ALA A 43 12.34 4.01 3.20
CA ALA A 43 13.05 2.76 2.90
C ALA A 43 13.82 2.85 1.57
N PRO A 44 14.90 2.08 1.38
CA PRO A 44 15.63 2.01 0.11
C PRO A 44 14.76 1.67 -1.10
N ARG A 45 15.26 1.91 -2.32
CA ARG A 45 14.52 1.54 -3.54
C ARG A 45 14.28 0.02 -3.58
N GLN A 46 13.13 -0.38 -4.14
CA GLN A 46 12.74 -1.78 -4.35
C GLN A 46 12.61 -2.65 -3.07
N THR A 47 12.49 -2.07 -1.88
CA THR A 47 12.30 -2.82 -0.63
C THR A 47 10.85 -3.21 -0.32
N GLY A 48 9.93 -3.06 -1.28
CA GLY A 48 8.54 -3.46 -1.12
C GLY A 48 7.64 -2.49 -0.34
N LYS A 49 7.97 -1.18 -0.30
CA LYS A 49 7.13 -0.14 0.33
C LYS A 49 5.67 -0.19 -0.16
N THR A 50 5.46 -0.23 -1.47
CA THR A 50 4.12 -0.31 -2.06
C THR A 50 3.37 -1.57 -1.60
N THR A 51 4.05 -2.71 -1.57
CA THR A 51 3.49 -3.97 -1.06
C THR A 51 3.13 -3.88 0.42
N ALA A 52 3.96 -3.20 1.23
CA ALA A 52 3.68 -2.97 2.65
C ALA A 52 2.44 -2.10 2.85
N MET A 53 2.30 -0.99 2.11
CA MET A 53 1.15 -0.10 2.17
C MET A 53 -0.15 -0.78 1.71
N LEU A 54 -0.10 -1.59 0.64
CA LEU A 54 -1.26 -2.37 0.19
C LEU A 54 -1.71 -3.41 1.24
N SER A 55 -0.75 -4.11 1.85
CA SER A 55 -1.05 -5.06 2.92
C SER A 55 -1.61 -4.38 4.16
N LEU A 56 -1.10 -3.19 4.50
CA LEU A 56 -1.61 -2.40 5.62
C LEU A 56 -3.05 -1.96 5.36
N ALA A 57 -3.34 -1.39 4.18
CA ALA A 57 -4.69 -0.97 3.82
C ALA A 57 -5.66 -2.16 3.91
N LYS A 58 -5.27 -3.33 3.37
CA LYS A 58 -6.07 -4.55 3.51
C LYS A 58 -6.29 -4.95 4.96
N GLN A 59 -5.25 -4.95 5.81
CA GLN A 59 -5.39 -5.32 7.22
C GLN A 59 -6.33 -4.36 7.97
N LEU A 60 -6.19 -3.06 7.75
CA LEU A 60 -7.06 -2.04 8.35
C LEU A 60 -8.52 -2.24 7.92
N THR A 61 -8.76 -2.45 6.63
CA THR A 61 -10.11 -2.71 6.11
C THR A 61 -10.69 -4.03 6.64
N ASP A 62 -9.88 -5.08 6.74
CA ASP A 62 -10.30 -6.38 7.28
C ASP A 62 -10.67 -6.30 8.79
N THR A 63 -10.20 -5.29 9.53
CA THR A 63 -10.64 -5.07 10.93
C THR A 63 -12.09 -4.58 11.04
N GLY A 64 -12.65 -4.00 9.97
CA GLY A 64 -13.97 -3.36 9.97
C GLY A 64 -14.02 -1.97 10.62
N ASN A 65 -12.94 -1.52 11.27
CA ASN A 65 -12.90 -0.20 11.92
C ASN A 65 -12.51 0.93 10.95
N TYR A 66 -11.91 0.60 9.82
CA TYR A 66 -11.37 1.57 8.86
C TYR A 66 -11.78 1.21 7.43
N ALA A 67 -12.01 2.22 6.60
CA ALA A 67 -12.04 2.08 5.15
C ALA A 67 -10.70 2.59 4.60
N ALA A 68 -9.72 1.69 4.46
CA ALA A 68 -8.38 2.07 4.03
C ALA A 68 -8.17 1.81 2.53
N VAL A 69 -7.74 2.83 1.80
CA VAL A 69 -7.46 2.76 0.35
C VAL A 69 -6.05 3.26 0.07
N MET A 70 -5.32 2.54 -0.79
CA MET A 70 -4.02 2.96 -1.28
C MET A 70 -4.17 3.64 -2.64
N VAL A 71 -3.67 4.87 -2.74
CA VAL A 71 -3.71 5.65 -3.97
C VAL A 71 -2.29 5.98 -4.39
N SER A 72 -1.98 5.80 -5.68
CA SER A 72 -0.72 6.28 -6.24
C SER A 72 -0.93 7.67 -6.83
N VAL A 73 -0.16 8.65 -6.35
CA VAL A 73 -0.14 9.99 -6.96
C VAL A 73 0.67 10.04 -8.26
N GLU A 74 1.44 8.98 -8.58
CA GLU A 74 2.23 8.91 -9.81
C GLU A 74 1.36 8.99 -11.08
N VAL A 75 0.09 8.56 -11.02
CA VAL A 75 -0.84 8.64 -12.16
C VAL A 75 -1.19 10.07 -12.55
N GLY A 76 -1.07 11.02 -11.61
CA GLY A 76 -1.25 12.45 -11.87
C GLY A 76 0.01 13.13 -12.42
N SER A 77 1.18 12.47 -12.35
CA SER A 77 2.47 13.10 -12.65
C SER A 77 2.66 13.52 -14.11
N THR A 78 1.86 12.99 -15.03
CA THR A 78 1.84 13.42 -16.44
C THR A 78 1.08 14.74 -16.65
N PHE A 79 0.34 15.20 -15.64
CA PHE A 79 -0.54 16.38 -15.67
C PHE A 79 -0.08 17.46 -14.69
N ASN A 80 1.24 17.61 -14.45
CA ASN A 80 1.79 18.53 -13.44
C ASN A 80 1.39 20.02 -13.64
N HIS A 81 0.93 20.40 -14.82
CA HIS A 81 0.46 21.75 -15.13
C HIS A 81 -1.07 21.86 -15.23
N ASP A 82 -1.79 20.75 -15.02
CA ASP A 82 -3.25 20.67 -15.03
C ASP A 82 -3.71 19.87 -13.80
N PRO A 83 -3.80 20.55 -12.63
CA PRO A 83 -4.18 19.90 -11.38
C PRO A 83 -5.58 19.29 -11.43
N THR A 84 -6.51 19.86 -12.21
CA THR A 84 -7.87 19.35 -12.35
C THR A 84 -7.88 17.98 -13.04
N THR A 85 -7.12 17.84 -14.13
CA THR A 85 -6.99 16.53 -14.79
C THR A 85 -6.23 15.52 -13.93
N ALA A 86 -5.20 15.96 -13.19
CA ALA A 86 -4.49 15.10 -12.24
C ALA A 86 -5.42 14.55 -11.14
N GLU A 87 -6.26 15.42 -10.56
CA GLU A 87 -7.24 15.08 -9.53
C GLU A 87 -8.29 14.11 -10.06
N LEU A 88 -8.87 14.35 -11.24
CA LEU A 88 -9.83 13.45 -11.87
C LEU A 88 -9.27 12.04 -12.08
N ARG A 89 -7.98 11.93 -12.46
CA ARG A 89 -7.32 10.61 -12.59
C ARG A 89 -7.17 9.91 -11.25
N LEU A 90 -6.87 10.66 -10.21
CA LEU A 90 -6.75 10.13 -8.86
C LEU A 90 -8.10 9.62 -8.33
N PHE A 91 -9.17 10.37 -8.52
CA PHE A 91 -10.54 9.96 -8.16
C PHE A 91 -11.02 8.76 -8.96
N TYR A 92 -10.70 8.70 -10.25
CA TYR A 92 -11.03 7.54 -11.07
C TYR A 92 -10.35 6.26 -10.54
N GLN A 93 -9.08 6.35 -10.12
CA GLN A 93 -8.39 5.22 -9.50
C GLN A 93 -9.01 4.84 -8.15
N LEU A 94 -9.34 5.83 -7.32
CA LEU A 94 -10.02 5.62 -6.03
C LEU A 94 -11.34 4.86 -6.19
N GLY A 95 -12.17 5.24 -7.18
CA GLY A 95 -13.45 4.60 -7.45
C GLY A 95 -13.37 3.14 -7.93
N GLN A 96 -12.19 2.62 -8.28
CA GLN A 96 -11.99 1.20 -8.59
C GLN A 96 -11.75 0.33 -7.33
N HIS A 97 -11.54 0.96 -6.18
CA HIS A 97 -11.17 0.30 -4.91
C HIS A 97 -12.24 0.42 -3.82
N LEU A 98 -13.32 1.16 -4.08
CA LEU A 98 -14.53 1.27 -3.25
C LEU A 98 -15.66 0.45 -3.89
#